data_AF-A0A537E126-F1
#
_entry.id   AF-A0A537E126-F1
#
_cell.length_a   1.000
_cell.length_b   1.000
_cell.length_c   1.000
_cell.angle_alpha   90.00
_cell.angle_beta   90.00
_cell.angle_gamma   90.00
#
_symmetry.space_group_name_H-M   'P 1'
#
loop_
_entity.id
_entity.type
_entity.pdbx_description
1 polymer ?
#
loop_
_entity_poly.entity_id
_entity_poly.type
_entity_poly.pdbx_seq_one_letter_code
_entity_poly.pdbx_strand_id
1 'polypeptide(L)'
;MSRTSPLPRSPRATILSQAITEASSHSISPQENYVEQFLARFPDYRKALWLAARSEEEGLGNPSYQGWQWSDVEMHPTRVLKLVIEGIAKISMRTRRATYYLLKEPDLVKTVLKSSVLKK
;
A
#
# COMPACT_ATOMS: atom_id res chain seq x y z
N MET A 1 -20.65 -55.90 -34.22
CA MET A 1 -20.77 -55.60 -32.77
C MET A 1 -20.48 -54.12 -32.58
N SER A 2 -21.39 -53.38 -31.92
CA SER A 2 -21.27 -52.00 -31.33
C SER A 2 -22.69 -51.40 -31.27
N ARG A 3 -23.47 -51.72 -30.23
CA ARG A 3 -23.64 -50.99 -28.95
C ARG A 3 -24.36 -49.63 -29.08
N THR A 4 -25.66 -49.73 -28.79
CA THR A 4 -26.65 -48.76 -28.31
C THR A 4 -26.08 -47.65 -27.39
N SER A 5 -26.53 -46.40 -27.55
CA SER A 5 -27.38 -45.67 -26.57
C SER A 5 -27.37 -44.15 -26.78
N PRO A 6 -28.52 -43.48 -26.95
CA PRO A 6 -28.65 -42.02 -26.93
C PRO A 6 -28.81 -41.49 -25.49
N LEU A 7 -28.09 -40.40 -25.18
CA LEU A 7 -28.18 -39.66 -23.91
C LEU A 7 -29.50 -38.86 -23.82
N PRO A 8 -30.25 -38.95 -22.70
CA PRO A 8 -31.36 -38.04 -22.43
C PRO A 8 -30.86 -36.74 -21.79
N ARG A 9 -31.32 -35.61 -22.36
CA ARG A 9 -31.33 -34.28 -21.75
C ARG A 9 -32.24 -34.28 -20.51
N SER A 10 -31.74 -33.75 -19.40
CA SER A 10 -32.55 -33.31 -18.25
C SER A 10 -31.76 -32.22 -17.48
N PRO A 11 -32.39 -31.42 -16.59
CA PRO A 11 -32.79 -30.07 -16.91
C PRO A 11 -31.92 -29.03 -16.21
N ARG A 12 -32.05 -27.81 -16.74
CA ARG A 12 -31.49 -26.55 -16.24
C ARG A 12 -31.88 -26.32 -14.77
N ALA A 13 -30.97 -26.60 -13.85
CA ALA A 13 -31.06 -26.18 -12.46
C ALA A 13 -30.50 -24.75 -12.33
N THR A 14 -31.39 -23.84 -11.96
CA THR A 14 -31.06 -22.52 -11.42
C THR A 14 -30.25 -22.70 -10.13
N ILE A 15 -29.01 -22.20 -10.09
CA ILE A 15 -28.30 -21.96 -8.83
C ILE A 15 -27.83 -20.50 -8.82
N LEU A 16 -28.64 -19.70 -8.14
CA LEU A 16 -28.27 -18.43 -7.54
C LEU A 16 -27.08 -18.69 -6.61
N SER A 17 -25.88 -18.26 -7.00
CA SER A 17 -24.73 -18.20 -6.11
C SER A 17 -24.45 -16.73 -5.81
N GLN A 18 -25.12 -16.24 -4.77
CA GLN A 18 -24.54 -15.21 -3.92
C GLN A 18 -23.40 -15.88 -3.16
N ALA A 19 -22.18 -15.40 -3.36
CA ALA A 19 -21.06 -15.76 -2.52
C ALA A 19 -20.24 -14.48 -2.22
N ILE A 20 -20.54 -13.94 -1.04
CA ILE A 20 -19.58 -13.53 -0.02
C ILE A 20 -18.63 -12.39 -0.44
N THR A 21 -19.05 -11.19 -0.06
CA THR A 21 -18.30 -10.27 0.80
C THR A 21 -16.84 -10.67 1.07
N GLU A 22 -15.93 -10.33 0.17
CA GLU A 22 -14.54 -10.04 0.55
C GLU A 22 -14.45 -8.54 0.89
N ALA A 23 -15.16 -8.16 1.95
CA ALA A 23 -14.67 -7.06 2.77
C ALA A 23 -13.37 -7.60 3.37
N SER A 24 -12.25 -7.27 2.72
CA SER A 24 -10.91 -7.38 3.29
C SER A 24 -10.95 -6.65 4.64
N SER A 25 -11.30 -7.41 5.66
CA SER A 25 -11.14 -7.04 7.04
C SER A 25 -9.64 -7.02 7.20
N HIS A 26 -9.05 -5.84 6.97
CA HIS A 26 -7.75 -5.52 7.53
C HIS A 26 -7.89 -5.83 9.01
N SER A 27 -7.39 -6.99 9.39
CA SER A 27 -7.19 -7.38 10.76
C SER A 27 -6.18 -6.37 11.31
N ILE A 28 -6.71 -5.27 11.83
CA ILE A 28 -6.01 -4.40 12.75
C ILE A 28 -5.82 -5.25 14.00
N SER A 29 -4.83 -6.14 13.92
CA SER A 29 -4.17 -6.65 15.10
C SER A 29 -3.65 -5.43 15.89
N PRO A 30 -3.55 -5.50 17.22
CA PRO A 30 -2.90 -4.47 18.03
C PRO A 30 -1.39 -4.43 17.80
N GLN A 31 -0.92 -4.66 16.57
CA GLN A 31 0.42 -4.33 16.16
C GLN A 31 0.57 -2.84 16.41
N GLU A 32 1.41 -2.53 17.39
CA GLU A 32 1.72 -1.15 17.71
C GLU A 32 2.07 -0.43 16.41
N ASN A 33 1.39 0.68 16.16
CA ASN A 33 1.52 1.38 14.89
C ASN A 33 2.94 1.95 14.79
N TYR A 34 3.83 1.21 14.13
CA TYR A 34 5.25 1.53 14.05
C TYR A 34 5.49 2.91 13.40
N VAL A 35 4.57 3.36 12.53
CA VAL A 35 4.59 4.71 11.95
C VAL A 35 4.30 5.77 13.02
N GLU A 36 3.30 5.55 13.89
CA GLU A 36 3.04 6.44 15.03
C GLU A 36 4.21 6.47 16.01
N GLN A 37 4.77 5.32 16.38
CA GLN A 37 5.95 5.25 17.24
C GLN A 37 7.17 5.94 16.63
N PHE A 38 7.38 5.80 15.33
CA PHE A 38 8.44 6.50 14.62
C PHE A 38 8.21 8.01 14.63
N LEU A 39 6.99 8.48 14.35
CA LEU A 39 6.68 9.91 14.37
C LEU A 39 6.73 10.52 15.77
N ALA A 40 6.44 9.75 16.82
CA ALA A 40 6.64 10.18 18.20
C ALA A 40 8.13 10.43 18.51
N ARG A 41 9.03 9.60 17.96
CA ARG A 41 10.49 9.74 18.11
C ARG A 41 11.09 10.79 17.17
N PHE A 42 10.53 10.94 15.97
CA PHE A 42 11.06 11.78 14.90
C PHE A 42 9.94 12.63 14.25
N PRO A 43 9.39 13.62 14.97
CA PRO A 43 8.24 14.40 14.51
C PRO A 43 8.48 15.16 13.20
N ASP A 44 9.73 15.56 12.93
CA ASP A 44 10.13 16.28 11.71
C ASP A 44 9.91 15.49 10.42
N TYR A 45 9.73 14.16 10.49
CA TYR A 45 9.45 13.33 9.31
C TYR A 45 8.01 13.43 8.83
N ARG A 46 7.12 14.07 9.60
CA ARG A 46 5.70 14.16 9.28
C ARG A 46 5.45 14.79 7.91
N LYS A 47 6.13 15.90 7.60
CA LYS A 47 6.01 16.56 6.29
C LYS A 47 6.47 15.65 5.15
N ALA A 48 7.61 14.96 5.33
CA ALA A 48 8.13 14.05 4.32
C ALA A 48 7.21 12.86 4.05
N LEU A 49 6.64 12.25 5.10
CA LEU A 49 5.65 11.17 4.93
C LEU A 49 4.38 11.64 4.24
N TRP A 50 3.95 12.88 4.50
CA TRP A 50 2.81 13.47 3.80
C TRP A 50 3.10 13.67 2.30
N LEU A 51 4.27 14.22 1.97
CA LEU A 51 4.71 14.38 0.58
C LEU A 51 4.87 13.03 -0.14
N ALA A 52 5.44 12.03 0.54
CA ALA A 52 5.58 10.67 0.00
C ALA A 52 4.23 10.05 -0.34
N ALA A 53 3.29 10.10 0.61
CA ALA A 53 1.94 9.56 0.41
C ALA A 53 1.17 10.27 -0.71
N ARG A 54 1.38 11.59 -0.86
CA ARG A 54 0.83 12.38 -1.95
C ARG A 54 1.45 11.99 -3.30
N SER A 55 2.77 11.85 -3.37
CA SER A 55 3.48 11.49 -4.61
C SER A 55 3.05 10.12 -5.13
N GLU A 56 2.84 9.15 -4.23
CA GLU A 56 2.30 7.83 -4.62
C GLU A 56 0.87 7.90 -5.15
N GLU A 57 0.03 8.76 -4.57
CA GLU A 57 -1.35 8.95 -5.03
C GLU A 57 -1.39 9.61 -6.42
N GLU A 58 -0.55 10.62 -6.65
CA GLU A 58 -0.37 11.23 -7.98
C GLU A 58 0.22 10.20 -8.99
N GLY A 59 1.03 9.26 -8.51
CA GLY A 59 1.62 8.18 -9.30
C GLY A 59 0.67 7.04 -9.71
N LEU A 60 -0.46 6.85 -9.03
CA LEU A 60 -1.41 5.76 -9.30
C LEU A 60 -1.97 5.78 -10.74
N GLY A 61 -2.06 6.98 -11.35
CA GLY A 61 -2.51 7.15 -12.74
C GLY A 61 -1.42 6.91 -13.79
N ASN A 62 -0.17 6.67 -13.38
CA ASN A 62 0.98 6.56 -14.27
C ASN A 62 1.61 5.16 -14.18
N PRO A 63 1.44 4.29 -15.19
CA PRO A 63 2.04 2.95 -15.22
C PRO A 63 3.58 2.95 -15.17
N SER A 64 4.20 4.08 -15.52
CA SER A 64 5.66 4.25 -15.47
C SER A 64 6.15 4.83 -14.14
N TYR A 65 5.27 5.05 -13.15
CA TYR A 65 5.67 5.57 -11.86
C TYR A 65 6.57 4.56 -11.12
N GLN A 66 7.78 4.99 -10.80
CA GLN A 66 8.78 4.16 -10.14
C GLN A 66 8.88 4.44 -8.63
N GLY A 67 8.16 5.44 -8.11
CA GLY A 67 8.31 5.94 -6.74
C GLY A 67 8.84 7.37 -6.67
N TRP A 68 8.93 7.88 -5.46
CA TRP A 68 9.42 9.23 -5.16
C TRP A 68 10.92 9.23 -4.85
N GLN A 69 11.55 10.37 -5.01
CA GLN A 69 12.95 10.62 -4.68
C GLN A 69 13.07 11.51 -3.45
N TRP A 70 14.30 11.65 -2.94
CA TRP A 70 14.60 12.49 -1.77
C TRP A 70 14.18 13.96 -1.96
N SER A 71 14.27 14.47 -3.19
CA SER A 71 13.86 15.84 -3.55
C SER A 71 12.35 16.02 -3.45
N ASP A 72 11.57 15.01 -3.82
CA ASP A 72 10.11 15.08 -3.89
C ASP A 72 9.48 15.16 -2.49
N VAL A 73 10.19 14.64 -1.48
CA VAL A 73 9.80 14.69 -0.06
C VAL A 73 10.53 15.78 0.72
N GLU A 74 11.25 16.67 0.01
CA GLU A 74 12.00 17.79 0.58
C GLU A 74 12.94 17.38 1.73
N MET A 75 13.64 16.26 1.59
CA MET A 75 14.44 15.68 2.67
C MET A 75 15.82 15.23 2.17
N HIS A 76 16.85 15.45 3.00
CA HIS A 76 18.21 15.01 2.66
C HIS A 76 18.27 13.47 2.46
N PRO A 77 19.02 12.94 1.46
CA PRO A 77 19.07 11.50 1.16
C PRO A 77 19.36 10.60 2.38
N THR A 78 20.27 11.01 3.27
CA THR A 78 20.58 10.25 4.49
C THR A 78 19.38 10.12 5.43
N ARG A 79 18.52 11.14 5.50
CA ARG A 79 17.29 11.09 6.30
C ARG A 79 16.25 10.19 5.62
N VAL A 80 16.15 10.19 4.30
CA VAL A 80 15.30 9.22 3.58
C VAL A 80 15.73 7.78 3.87
N LEU A 81 17.03 7.52 3.96
CA LEU A 81 17.53 6.19 4.31
C LEU A 81 17.06 5.74 5.71
N LYS A 82 16.86 6.65 6.66
CA LYS A 82 16.29 6.33 7.97
C LYS A 82 14.88 5.74 7.86
N LEU A 83 14.05 6.23 6.92
CA LEU A 83 12.73 5.65 6.64
C LEU A 83 12.83 4.20 6.15
N VAL A 84 13.87 3.90 5.36
CA VAL A 84 14.11 2.53 4.87
C VAL A 84 14.58 1.62 6.01
N ILE A 85 15.53 2.10 6.83
CA ILE A 85 16.07 1.36 7.98
C ILE A 85 14.98 1.05 9.02
N GLU A 86 14.15 2.04 9.35
CA GLU A 86 13.01 1.86 10.28
C GLU A 86 11.83 1.13 9.62
N GLY A 87 11.96 0.73 8.36
CA GLY A 87 11.00 -0.12 7.67
C GLY A 87 9.74 0.58 7.19
N ILE A 88 9.67 1.91 7.21
CA ILE A 88 8.52 2.70 6.72
C ILE A 88 8.51 2.79 5.19
N ALA A 89 9.69 2.87 4.58
CA ALA A 89 9.87 2.92 3.14
C ALA A 89 10.69 1.73 2.64
N LYS A 90 10.65 1.50 1.33
CA LYS A 90 11.48 0.54 0.60
C LYS A 90 12.07 1.21 -0.64
N ILE A 91 13.22 0.72 -1.08
CA ILE A 91 13.79 1.09 -2.38
C ILE A 91 13.01 0.31 -3.44
N SER A 92 12.42 1.01 -4.40
CA SER A 92 11.69 0.40 -5.52
C SER A 92 12.60 0.17 -6.73
N MET A 93 13.38 1.18 -7.09
CA MET A 93 14.33 1.15 -8.20
C MET A 93 15.56 1.99 -7.87
N ARG A 94 16.73 1.54 -8.33
CA ARG A 94 17.98 2.30 -8.25
C ARG A 94 18.63 2.39 -9.61
N THR A 95 19.03 3.60 -9.98
CA THR A 95 19.80 3.89 -11.20
C THR A 95 21.16 4.49 -10.83
N ARG A 96 21.99 4.79 -11.83
CA ARG A 96 23.26 5.49 -11.61
C ARG A 96 23.08 6.92 -11.07
N ARG A 97 21.93 7.56 -11.32
CA ARG A 97 21.68 8.98 -11.02
C ARG A 97 20.65 9.21 -9.92
N ALA A 98 19.80 8.22 -9.64
CA ALA A 98 18.65 8.38 -8.74
C ALA A 98 18.33 7.08 -8.01
N THR A 99 17.76 7.23 -6.81
CA THR A 99 17.12 6.14 -6.05
C THR A 99 15.67 6.52 -5.83
N TYR A 100 14.78 5.60 -6.16
CA TYR A 100 13.34 5.75 -6.02
C TYR A 100 12.86 4.91 -4.84
N TYR A 101 11.89 5.45 -4.13
CA TYR A 101 11.35 4.88 -2.90
C TYR A 101 9.84 4.78 -2.98
N LEU A 102 9.31 3.82 -2.23
CA LEU A 102 7.88 3.66 -1.98
C LEU A 102 7.66 3.44 -0.48
N LEU A 103 6.54 3.90 0.05
CA LEU A 103 6.04 3.54 1.36
C LEU A 103 5.72 2.04 1.37
N LYS A 104 6.03 1.37 2.48
CA LYS A 104 5.66 -0.05 2.62
C LYS A 104 4.16 -0.21 2.82
N GLU A 105 3.57 0.66 3.65
CA GLU A 105 2.15 0.69 3.96
C GLU A 105 1.60 2.11 3.80
N PRO A 106 1.27 2.53 2.55
CA PRO A 106 0.79 3.88 2.29
C PRO A 106 -0.52 4.19 3.02
N ASP A 107 -1.44 3.22 3.12
CA ASP A 107 -2.73 3.40 3.79
C ASP A 107 -2.58 3.61 5.31
N LEU A 108 -1.64 2.89 5.94
CA LEU A 108 -1.30 3.08 7.35
C LEU A 108 -0.74 4.49 7.57
N VAL A 109 0.23 4.91 6.75
CA VAL A 109 0.83 6.25 6.83
C VAL A 109 -0.24 7.34 6.68
N LYS A 110 -1.14 7.21 5.69
CA LYS A 110 -2.26 8.15 5.49
C LYS A 110 -3.18 8.20 6.71
N THR A 111 -3.49 7.05 7.30
CA THR A 111 -4.37 6.95 8.48
C THR A 111 -3.74 7.66 9.69
N VAL A 112 -2.44 7.43 9.94
CA VAL A 112 -1.68 8.05 11.04
C VAL A 112 -1.57 9.56 10.89
N LEU A 113 -1.29 10.02 9.67
CA LEU A 113 -1.16 11.44 9.40
C LEU A 113 -2.49 12.18 9.62
N LYS A 114 -3.63 11.54 9.32
CA LYS A 114 -4.98 12.05 9.57
C LYS A 114 -5.36 12.01 11.05
N SER A 115 -5.13 10.89 11.74
CA SER A 115 -5.49 10.71 13.17
C SER A 115 -4.75 11.71 14.06
N SER A 116 -3.49 11.99 13.74
CA SER A 116 -2.64 12.92 14.49
C SER A 116 -2.99 14.40 14.26
N VAL A 117 -3.96 14.75 13.40
CA VAL A 117 -4.51 16.12 13.28
C VAL A 117 -5.70 16.33 14.21
N LEU A 118 -6.45 15.26 14.52
CA LEU A 118 -7.66 15.33 15.34
C LEU A 118 -7.43 15.30 16.86
N LYS A 119 -6.24 14.95 17.34
CA LYS A 119 -5.92 14.86 18.79
C LYS A 119 -5.59 16.21 19.46
N LYS A 120 -6.19 17.32 19.01
CA LYS A 120 -5.85 18.66 19.52
C LYS A 120 -6.99 19.29 20.30
#